data_AF-A0A178CVT2-F1
#
_entry.id   AF-A0A178CVT2-F1
#
_cell.length_a   1.000
_cell.length_b   1.000
_cell.length_c   1.000
_cell.angle_alpha   90.00
_cell.angle_beta   90.00
_cell.angle_gamma   90.00
#
_symmetry.space_group_name_H-M   'P 1'
#
loop_
_entity.id
_entity.type
_entity.pdbx_description
1 polymer ?
#
loop_
_entity_poly.entity_id
_entity_poly.type
_entity_poly.pdbx_seq_one_letter_code
_entity_poly.pdbx_strand_id
1 'polypeptide(L)'
;MDPSFATSYQPSPDHTCPQCGYHLLPPSDPSAEAAEASRRIRDLEAQVRLLNSKAAAAVDKLADYEDEITNLRDAYSKSQQQQQQAKPNARMSISPLEGSGSMTTQAQTPPPQQQSRLASISALLPGRRREANSSLGGQNPLTPATGTFPQNNAAVFGSTTLSPPKTPFFGAGTILGNSALALSDNNQSTVSLSTLQSSLEEERTLRIRAESSLSQTQTELEELTAQLFGQANEMVANERKARAKLEERVKVLEQRDVEKRKRLERLEKAVSRIERVRGMVGD
;
A
#
# COMPACT_ATOMS: atom_id res chain seq x y z
N MET A 1 32.17 -68.29 -72.72
CA MET A 1 31.39 -67.59 -71.67
C MET A 1 31.52 -68.39 -70.38
N ASP A 2 31.62 -67.66 -69.27
CA ASP A 2 31.67 -68.07 -67.86
C ASP A 2 32.97 -68.66 -67.29
N PRO A 3 33.60 -67.94 -66.34
CA PRO A 3 34.41 -68.52 -65.29
C PRO A 3 33.71 -68.39 -63.92
N SER A 4 33.80 -69.45 -63.12
CA SER A 4 33.31 -69.52 -61.75
C SER A 4 34.33 -68.99 -60.73
N PHE A 5 33.82 -68.55 -59.58
CA PHE A 5 34.46 -68.32 -58.27
C PHE A 5 35.49 -67.17 -58.14
N ALA A 6 35.08 -66.11 -57.42
CA ALA A 6 35.67 -65.76 -56.12
C ALA A 6 34.96 -64.52 -55.55
N THR A 7 34.05 -64.75 -54.60
CA THR A 7 33.57 -63.73 -53.67
C THR A 7 34.72 -63.33 -52.75
N SER A 8 35.43 -62.24 -53.07
CA SER A 8 36.35 -61.60 -52.12
C SER A 8 35.57 -60.55 -51.34
N TYR A 9 34.89 -60.97 -50.28
CA TYR A 9 34.52 -60.08 -49.20
C TYR A 9 35.81 -59.51 -48.60
N GLN A 10 36.02 -58.21 -48.80
CA GLN A 10 37.09 -57.46 -48.17
C GLN A 10 36.60 -57.10 -46.76
N PRO A 11 37.18 -57.66 -45.67
CA PRO A 11 36.79 -57.27 -44.33
C PRO A 11 37.40 -55.90 -44.03
N SER A 12 36.53 -54.94 -43.71
CA SER A 12 36.89 -53.65 -43.12
C SER A 12 37.70 -53.86 -41.83
N PRO A 13 38.70 -53.00 -41.54
CA PRO A 13 39.54 -53.18 -40.36
C PRO A 13 38.76 -52.83 -39.10
N ASP A 14 38.59 -53.81 -38.20
CA ASP A 14 38.17 -53.56 -36.82
C ASP A 14 39.21 -52.63 -36.15
N HIS A 15 38.79 -51.41 -35.81
CA HIS A 15 39.63 -50.38 -35.21
C HIS A 15 39.96 -50.72 -33.75
N THR A 16 40.98 -51.56 -33.57
CA THR A 16 41.58 -51.87 -32.26
C THR A 16 42.89 -51.11 -32.08
N CYS A 17 43.05 -50.36 -30.99
CA CYS A 17 44.28 -49.61 -30.70
C CYS A 17 45.41 -50.57 -30.29
N PRO A 18 46.55 -50.58 -31.01
CA PRO A 18 47.62 -51.57 -30.77
C PRO A 18 48.41 -51.35 -29.47
N GLN A 19 48.14 -50.29 -28.69
CA GLN A 19 48.84 -50.02 -27.43
C GLN A 19 48.04 -50.40 -26.17
N CYS A 20 46.72 -50.66 -26.26
CA CYS A 20 45.92 -51.00 -25.08
C CYS A 20 44.77 -51.99 -25.33
N GLY A 21 44.59 -52.49 -26.56
CA GLY A 21 43.65 -53.58 -26.85
C GLY A 21 42.17 -53.25 -26.59
N TYR A 22 41.83 -51.98 -26.35
CA TYR A 22 40.45 -51.58 -26.09
C TYR A 22 39.69 -51.46 -27.41
N HIS A 23 38.61 -52.22 -27.52
CA HIS A 23 37.68 -52.16 -28.65
C HIS A 23 36.91 -50.85 -28.55
N LEU A 24 37.12 -49.92 -29.49
CA LEU A 24 36.29 -48.72 -29.57
C LEU A 24 34.87 -49.18 -29.92
N LEU A 25 33.94 -49.02 -28.97
CA LEU A 25 32.52 -49.09 -29.29
C LEU A 25 32.26 -48.12 -30.46
N PRO A 26 31.43 -48.49 -31.45
CA PRO A 26 31.11 -47.58 -32.55
C PRO A 26 30.66 -46.26 -31.95
N PRO A 27 31.22 -45.12 -32.37
CA PRO A 27 30.71 -43.83 -31.94
C PRO A 27 29.24 -43.80 -32.35
N SER A 28 28.34 -43.64 -31.39
CA SER A 28 27.00 -43.11 -31.68
C SER A 28 27.19 -41.92 -32.62
N ASP A 29 26.52 -41.95 -33.78
CA ASP A 29 26.81 -41.07 -34.90
C ASP A 29 27.12 -39.64 -34.44
N PRO A 30 28.39 -39.17 -34.48
CA PRO A 30 28.79 -37.87 -33.90
C PRO A 30 28.05 -36.71 -34.60
N SER A 31 27.60 -36.96 -35.83
CA SER A 31 26.73 -36.05 -36.59
C SER A 31 25.33 -35.91 -35.99
N ALA A 32 24.76 -36.97 -35.40
CA ALA A 32 23.44 -36.93 -34.77
C ALA A 32 23.49 -36.18 -33.43
N GLU A 33 24.51 -36.43 -32.62
CA GLU A 33 24.75 -35.74 -31.36
C GLU A 33 25.05 -34.25 -31.57
N ALA A 34 25.86 -33.89 -32.57
CA ALA A 34 26.11 -32.50 -32.95
C ALA A 34 24.83 -31.78 -33.45
N ALA A 35 23.96 -32.49 -34.17
CA ALA A 35 22.68 -31.95 -34.62
C ALA A 35 21.71 -31.72 -33.44
N GLU A 36 21.70 -32.61 -32.45
CA GLU A 36 20.92 -32.46 -31.21
C GLU A 36 21.44 -31.29 -30.36
N ALA A 37 22.76 -31.18 -30.17
CA ALA A 37 23.37 -30.06 -29.47
C ALA A 37 23.02 -28.72 -30.15
N SER A 38 23.06 -28.67 -31.49
CA SER A 38 22.68 -27.50 -32.29
C SER A 38 21.18 -27.15 -32.19
N ARG A 39 20.30 -28.12 -31.95
CA ARG A 39 18.88 -27.87 -31.65
C ARG A 39 18.75 -27.26 -30.26
N ARG A 40 19.39 -27.86 -29.27
CA ARG A 40 19.36 -27.39 -27.88
C ARG A 40 19.90 -25.97 -27.73
N ILE A 41 20.98 -25.62 -28.45
CA ILE A 41 21.52 -24.26 -28.47
C ILE A 41 20.47 -23.27 -28.99
N ARG A 42 19.83 -23.57 -30.13
CA ARG A 42 18.78 -22.71 -30.70
C ARG A 42 17.60 -22.53 -29.75
N ASP A 43 17.18 -23.61 -29.08
CA ASP A 43 16.09 -23.54 -28.10
C ASP A 43 16.46 -22.70 -26.89
N LEU A 44 17.69 -22.83 -26.38
CA LEU A 44 18.20 -22.01 -25.29
C LEU A 44 18.35 -20.54 -25.68
N GLU A 45 18.86 -20.25 -26.88
CA GLU A 45 18.93 -18.90 -27.42
C GLU A 45 17.54 -18.26 -27.56
N ALA A 46 16.55 -19.01 -28.03
CA ALA A 46 15.17 -18.56 -28.12
C ALA A 46 14.59 -18.26 -26.73
N GLN A 47 14.87 -19.11 -25.73
CA GLN A 47 14.47 -18.86 -24.34
C GLN A 47 15.13 -17.62 -23.77
N VAL A 48 16.44 -17.43 -23.98
CA VAL A 48 17.17 -16.24 -23.53
C VAL A 48 16.59 -14.98 -24.17
N ARG A 49 16.27 -15.01 -25.46
CA ARG A 49 15.60 -13.88 -26.14
C ARG A 49 14.23 -13.57 -25.54
N LEU A 50 13.43 -14.60 -25.25
CA LEU A 50 12.12 -14.42 -24.62
C LEU A 50 12.22 -13.90 -23.18
N LEU A 51 13.18 -14.39 -22.42
CA LEU A 51 13.46 -13.91 -21.07
C LEU A 51 13.89 -12.44 -21.10
N ASN A 52 14.75 -12.08 -22.05
CA ASN A 52 15.20 -10.70 -22.22
C ASN A 52 14.04 -9.78 -22.62
N SER A 53 13.17 -10.20 -23.55
CA SER A 53 11.98 -9.40 -23.90
C SER A 53 11.02 -9.24 -22.72
N LYS A 54 10.86 -10.27 -21.88
CA LYS A 54 10.05 -10.18 -20.66
C LYS A 54 10.69 -9.26 -19.61
N ALA A 55 12.01 -9.29 -19.48
CA ALA A 55 12.74 -8.40 -18.59
C ALA A 55 12.57 -6.94 -19.04
N ALA A 56 12.73 -6.65 -20.34
CA ALA A 56 12.50 -5.32 -20.91
C ALA A 56 11.07 -4.83 -20.62
N ALA A 57 10.04 -5.64 -20.90
CA ALA A 57 8.65 -5.28 -20.61
C ALA A 57 8.38 -5.06 -19.11
N ALA A 58 9.08 -5.79 -18.24
CA ALA A 58 8.97 -5.57 -16.79
C ALA A 58 9.63 -4.26 -16.37
N VAL A 59 10.77 -3.88 -16.97
CA VAL A 59 11.44 -2.59 -16.73
C VAL A 59 10.59 -1.42 -17.21
N ASP A 60 9.96 -1.52 -18.39
CA ASP A 60 9.03 -0.50 -18.88
C ASP A 60 7.89 -0.27 -17.89
N LYS A 61 7.32 -1.37 -17.35
CA LYS A 61 6.27 -1.30 -16.34
C LYS A 61 6.77 -0.70 -15.01
N LEU A 62 8.03 -0.93 -14.64
CA LEU A 62 8.62 -0.30 -13.45
C LEU A 62 8.77 1.20 -13.64
N ALA A 63 9.12 1.66 -14.84
CA ALA A 63 9.18 3.09 -15.15
C ALA A 63 7.79 3.76 -14.97
N ASP A 64 6.71 3.12 -15.44
CA ASP A 64 5.34 3.62 -15.21
C ASP A 64 5.02 3.78 -13.71
N TYR A 65 5.42 2.80 -12.88
CA TYR A 65 5.20 2.87 -11.43
C TYR A 65 6.07 3.91 -10.73
N GLU A 66 7.31 4.13 -11.21
CA GLU A 66 8.19 5.19 -10.70
C GLU A 66 7.59 6.57 -10.96
N ASP A 67 7.02 6.79 -12.14
CA ASP A 67 6.30 8.02 -12.49
C ASP A 67 5.07 8.23 -11.60
N GLU A 68 4.28 7.18 -11.35
CA GLU A 68 3.13 7.24 -10.45
C GLU A 68 3.55 7.61 -9.01
N ILE A 69 4.61 7.00 -8.49
CA ILE A 69 5.16 7.32 -7.16
C ILE A 69 5.62 8.77 -7.11
N THR A 70 6.28 9.26 -8.16
CA THR A 70 6.76 10.64 -8.24
C THR A 70 5.58 11.62 -8.23
N ASN A 71 4.55 11.35 -9.04
CA ASN A 71 3.33 12.16 -9.07
C ASN A 71 2.59 12.16 -7.71
N LEU A 72 2.48 11.00 -7.05
CA LEU A 72 1.85 10.91 -5.72
C LEU A 72 2.65 11.69 -4.67
N ARG A 73 3.98 11.66 -4.72
CA ARG A 73 4.84 12.47 -3.83
C ARG A 73 4.66 13.95 -4.07
N ASP A 74 4.60 14.38 -5.32
CA ASP A 74 4.38 15.79 -5.68
C ASP A 74 2.99 16.26 -5.25
N ALA A 75 1.96 15.44 -5.46
CA ALA A 75 0.60 15.71 -4.98
C ALA A 75 0.57 15.83 -3.45
N TYR A 76 1.21 14.89 -2.74
CA TYR A 76 1.29 14.91 -1.28
C TYR A 76 2.06 16.13 -0.76
N SER A 77 3.17 16.52 -1.40
CA SER A 77 3.95 17.71 -1.09
C SER A 77 3.14 19.00 -1.29
N LYS A 78 2.36 19.10 -2.38
CA LYS A 78 1.46 20.22 -2.63
C LYS A 78 0.35 20.32 -1.57
N SER A 79 -0.25 19.19 -1.18
CA SER A 79 -1.24 19.16 -0.09
C SER A 79 -0.63 19.57 1.26
N GLN A 80 0.60 19.18 1.55
CA GLN A 80 1.35 19.62 2.75
C GLN A 80 1.61 21.13 2.76
N GLN A 81 1.99 21.72 1.62
CA GLN A 81 2.22 23.17 1.53
C GLN A 81 0.92 23.99 1.71
N GLN A 82 -0.22 23.52 1.19
CA GLN A 82 -1.52 24.17 1.43
C GLN A 82 -1.93 24.16 2.90
N GLN A 83 -1.54 23.16 3.70
CA GLN A 83 -1.82 23.14 5.14
C GLN A 83 -0.94 24.10 5.96
N GLN A 84 0.21 24.58 5.43
CA GLN A 84 1.09 25.53 6.14
C GLN A 84 0.78 27.01 5.86
N GLN A 85 0.00 27.33 4.81
CA GLN A 85 -0.44 28.71 4.54
C GLN A 85 -1.74 29.12 5.25
N ALA A 86 -2.41 28.22 5.98
CA ALA A 86 -3.58 28.53 6.80
C ALA A 86 -3.24 28.96 8.25
N LYS A 87 -2.08 29.62 8.46
CA LYS A 87 -1.76 30.35 9.70
C LYS A 87 -1.81 31.86 9.42
N PRO A 88 -2.71 32.65 10.03
CA PRO A 88 -2.59 34.09 9.96
C PRO A 88 -1.53 34.52 10.97
N ASN A 89 -0.41 35.07 10.52
CA ASN A 89 0.29 36.04 11.34
C ASN A 89 1.01 37.07 10.49
N ALA A 90 0.52 38.30 10.59
CA ALA A 90 1.14 39.49 10.08
C ALA A 90 2.44 39.77 10.85
N ARG A 91 3.58 39.87 10.15
CA ARG A 91 4.61 40.85 10.47
C ARG A 91 5.55 41.06 9.27
N MET A 92 5.56 42.31 8.80
CA MET A 92 6.41 42.85 7.73
C MET A 92 7.90 42.61 7.98
N SER A 93 8.69 42.41 6.91
CA SER A 93 9.86 43.25 6.60
C SER A 93 10.60 42.86 5.29
N ILE A 94 10.60 43.84 4.37
CA ILE A 94 11.72 44.34 3.54
C ILE A 94 12.17 43.52 2.30
N SER A 95 11.93 44.11 1.13
CA SER A 95 12.48 43.78 -0.20
C SER A 95 13.97 44.12 -0.33
N PRO A 96 14.69 43.51 -1.29
CA PRO A 96 15.33 44.35 -2.31
C PRO A 96 15.02 43.96 -3.77
N LEU A 97 15.14 44.99 -4.60
CA LEU A 97 14.89 45.16 -6.01
C LEU A 97 16.05 44.65 -6.89
N GLU A 98 15.73 44.08 -8.06
CA GLU A 98 16.45 44.02 -9.37
C GLU A 98 16.06 42.71 -10.09
N GLY A 99 15.65 42.60 -11.36
CA GLY A 99 15.37 43.52 -12.44
C GLY A 99 14.95 42.71 -13.70
N SER A 100 13.96 43.24 -14.44
CA SER A 100 13.73 43.18 -15.90
C SER A 100 13.41 41.87 -16.68
N GLY A 101 12.31 41.96 -17.46
CA GLY A 101 12.02 41.23 -18.71
C GLY A 101 10.59 40.68 -18.84
N SER A 102 9.57 41.47 -19.26
CA SER A 102 8.92 41.51 -20.61
C SER A 102 8.54 40.15 -21.22
N MET A 103 7.44 39.86 -21.92
CA MET A 103 6.13 40.41 -22.37
C MET A 103 5.42 39.14 -22.94
N THR A 104 4.11 38.87 -22.86
CA THR A 104 3.05 39.25 -23.84
C THR A 104 1.72 38.55 -23.50
N THR A 105 0.61 39.31 -23.48
CA THR A 105 -0.79 39.07 -23.96
C THR A 105 -1.30 37.62 -24.18
N GLN A 106 -2.54 37.20 -23.86
CA GLN A 106 -3.87 37.81 -24.15
C GLN A 106 -5.02 37.00 -23.47
N ALA A 107 -6.25 37.52 -23.52
CA ALA A 107 -7.38 37.27 -22.61
C ALA A 107 -8.49 36.25 -23.03
N GLN A 108 -9.19 35.70 -22.01
CA GLN A 108 -10.63 35.37 -21.80
C GLN A 108 -11.48 34.73 -22.95
N THR A 109 -12.19 33.59 -22.75
CA THR A 109 -13.51 33.42 -22.07
C THR A 109 -13.95 31.91 -21.94
N PRO A 110 -14.94 31.51 -21.08
CA PRO A 110 -15.31 30.11 -20.68
C PRO A 110 -16.70 29.60 -21.22
N PRO A 111 -17.35 28.49 -20.74
CA PRO A 111 -17.03 27.05 -20.52
C PRO A 111 -17.98 26.08 -21.35
N PRO A 112 -18.02 24.73 -21.18
CA PRO A 112 -18.76 24.07 -20.07
C PRO A 112 -18.12 22.77 -19.49
N GLN A 113 -18.72 22.35 -18.38
CA GLN A 113 -18.43 21.24 -17.47
C GLN A 113 -18.16 19.87 -18.11
N GLN A 114 -17.22 19.11 -17.54
CA GLN A 114 -17.35 17.65 -17.44
C GLN A 114 -16.92 17.16 -16.05
N GLN A 115 -17.80 16.32 -15.52
CA GLN A 115 -17.85 15.83 -14.16
C GLN A 115 -16.73 14.85 -13.84
N SER A 116 -16.30 14.94 -12.58
CA SER A 116 -15.45 14.04 -11.82
C SER A 116 -15.54 12.56 -12.24
N ARG A 117 -14.47 12.06 -12.86
CA ARG A 117 -14.26 10.63 -13.18
C ARG A 117 -13.48 9.91 -12.09
N LEU A 118 -13.85 10.07 -10.81
CA LEU A 118 -13.21 9.33 -9.71
C LEU A 118 -13.83 7.95 -9.42
N ALA A 119 -14.75 7.46 -10.26
CA ALA A 119 -15.36 6.14 -10.09
C ALA A 119 -14.78 5.10 -11.06
N SER A 120 -13.55 4.60 -10.84
CA SER A 120 -13.03 3.39 -11.53
C SER A 120 -11.77 2.77 -10.91
N ILE A 121 -11.70 2.65 -9.57
CA ILE A 121 -10.61 1.92 -8.89
C ILE A 121 -10.96 0.46 -8.54
N SER A 122 -12.13 -0.06 -8.95
CA SER A 122 -12.58 -1.40 -8.54
C SER A 122 -12.41 -2.53 -9.58
N ALA A 123 -11.68 -2.34 -10.69
CA ALA A 123 -11.67 -3.31 -11.79
C ALA A 123 -10.34 -4.08 -12.05
N LEU A 124 -9.29 -3.93 -11.23
CA LEU A 124 -7.96 -4.48 -11.57
C LEU A 124 -7.29 -5.31 -10.45
N LEU A 125 -8.04 -6.21 -9.79
CA LEU A 125 -7.44 -7.27 -8.97
C LEU A 125 -7.41 -8.61 -9.71
N PRO A 126 -6.37 -8.91 -10.51
CA PRO A 126 -6.02 -10.28 -10.88
C PRO A 126 -5.68 -11.10 -9.63
N GLY A 127 -6.36 -12.24 -9.50
CA GLY A 127 -6.29 -13.12 -8.33
C GLY A 127 -4.88 -13.60 -7.97
N ARG A 128 -4.55 -13.53 -6.68
CA ARG A 128 -3.35 -14.14 -6.12
C ARG A 128 -3.61 -15.62 -5.81
N ARG A 129 -3.03 -16.44 -6.67
CA ARG A 129 -2.90 -17.90 -6.55
C ARG A 129 -2.14 -18.26 -5.27
N ARG A 130 -2.64 -19.33 -4.66
CA ARG A 130 -2.23 -20.00 -3.43
C ARG A 130 -0.94 -20.80 -3.66
N GLU A 131 0.03 -20.72 -2.76
CA GLU A 131 1.12 -21.71 -2.63
C GLU A 131 1.60 -21.78 -1.18
N ALA A 132 1.70 -23.01 -0.68
CA ALA A 132 2.15 -23.35 0.66
C ALA A 132 3.49 -24.06 0.53
N ASN A 133 4.52 -23.65 1.28
CA ASN A 133 5.43 -24.59 1.91
C ASN A 133 6.19 -23.97 3.09
N SER A 134 6.43 -24.81 4.09
CA SER A 134 6.96 -24.55 5.42
C SER A 134 8.43 -24.13 5.46
N SER A 135 8.79 -23.28 6.42
CA SER A 135 9.98 -23.47 7.27
C SER A 135 10.02 -22.50 8.46
N LEU A 136 10.66 -22.98 9.51
CA LEU A 136 10.81 -22.50 10.89
C LEU A 136 11.03 -20.98 11.06
N GLY A 137 10.43 -20.44 12.13
CA GLY A 137 11.06 -19.36 12.91
C GLY A 137 10.10 -18.28 13.39
N GLY A 138 9.78 -18.31 14.69
CA GLY A 138 9.74 -17.08 15.48
C GLY A 138 8.42 -16.31 15.58
N GLN A 139 7.97 -16.20 16.82
CA GLN A 139 7.24 -15.09 17.42
C GLN A 139 5.73 -14.98 17.14
N ASN A 140 4.97 -15.44 18.14
CA ASN A 140 3.62 -14.96 18.43
C ASN A 140 3.65 -13.45 18.74
N PRO A 141 2.65 -12.69 18.28
CA PRO A 141 2.16 -11.55 19.05
C PRO A 141 0.86 -11.90 19.77
N LEU A 142 0.91 -11.67 21.08
CA LEU A 142 -0.17 -11.75 22.03
C LEU A 142 -1.30 -10.77 21.66
N THR A 143 -2.53 -11.25 21.75
CA THR A 143 -3.76 -10.46 21.83
C THR A 143 -3.78 -9.63 23.11
N PRO A 144 -4.22 -8.35 23.12
CA PRO A 144 -4.73 -7.77 24.34
C PRO A 144 -6.19 -8.19 24.53
N ALA A 145 -6.43 -8.79 25.69
CA ALA A 145 -7.73 -9.18 26.18
C ALA A 145 -8.63 -7.96 26.44
N THR A 146 -9.91 -8.15 26.16
CA THR A 146 -11.04 -7.45 26.76
C THR A 146 -10.85 -7.40 28.29
N GLY A 147 -10.56 -6.21 28.81
CA GLY A 147 -10.36 -5.95 30.23
C GLY A 147 -11.39 -4.96 30.75
N THR A 148 -12.20 -5.48 31.66
CA THR A 148 -13.27 -4.85 32.43
C THR A 148 -12.87 -3.55 33.14
N PHE A 149 -13.84 -2.63 33.21
CA PHE A 149 -13.94 -1.48 34.11
C PHE A 149 -13.24 -1.62 35.47
N PRO A 150 -12.73 -0.49 36.00
CA PRO A 150 -12.99 -0.14 37.39
C PRO A 150 -13.79 1.17 37.49
N GLN A 151 -14.92 1.09 38.20
CA GLN A 151 -15.48 2.23 38.92
C GLN A 151 -14.53 2.57 40.07
N ASN A 152 -14.16 3.85 40.21
CA ASN A 152 -14.22 4.44 41.54
C ASN A 152 -14.55 5.92 41.47
N ASN A 153 -15.48 6.27 42.34
CA ASN A 153 -16.16 7.53 42.48
C ASN A 153 -15.49 8.29 43.63
N ALA A 154 -15.05 9.52 43.41
CA ALA A 154 -15.17 10.59 44.41
C ALA A 154 -14.68 11.92 43.83
N ALA A 155 -15.68 12.79 43.57
CA ALA A 155 -15.70 14.23 43.76
C ALA A 155 -14.49 15.07 43.26
N VAL A 156 -14.77 16.01 42.37
CA VAL A 156 -14.99 17.43 42.75
C VAL A 156 -15.32 18.23 41.49
N PHE A 157 -16.31 19.10 41.65
CA PHE A 157 -16.88 20.09 40.75
C PHE A 157 -15.98 20.65 39.63
N GLY A 158 -16.56 20.83 38.43
CA GLY A 158 -15.95 21.63 37.37
C GLY A 158 -16.75 21.62 36.06
N SER A 159 -17.97 22.17 36.07
CA SER A 159 -18.60 22.64 34.84
C SER A 159 -17.73 23.77 34.26
N THR A 160 -17.36 23.70 32.98
CA THR A 160 -16.75 24.83 32.29
C THR A 160 -17.45 25.06 30.96
N THR A 161 -18.56 25.76 31.08
CA THR A 161 -19.19 26.55 30.03
C THR A 161 -18.21 27.63 29.56
N LEU A 162 -17.79 27.61 28.29
CA LEU A 162 -16.96 28.65 27.71
C LEU A 162 -17.81 29.91 27.45
N SER A 163 -17.85 30.79 28.46
CA SER A 163 -18.30 32.17 28.35
C SER A 163 -17.14 33.09 27.95
N PRO A 164 -17.39 34.25 27.32
CA PRO A 164 -16.38 35.15 26.77
C PRO A 164 -15.53 35.83 27.87
N PRO A 165 -14.25 36.19 27.58
CA PRO A 165 -13.35 36.71 28.60
C PRO A 165 -13.68 38.16 28.98
N LYS A 166 -13.80 38.40 30.30
CA LYS A 166 -13.76 39.72 30.94
C LYS A 166 -12.32 40.08 31.28
N THR A 167 -12.01 41.36 31.10
CA THR A 167 -10.74 42.07 31.29
C THR A 167 -10.16 42.02 32.71
N PRO A 168 -8.91 42.49 32.92
CA PRO A 168 -8.60 43.25 34.13
C PRO A 168 -8.19 44.69 33.79
N PHE A 169 -8.92 45.59 34.43
CA PHE A 169 -8.59 46.98 34.67
C PHE A 169 -7.45 47.06 35.70
N PHE A 170 -6.35 47.73 35.36
CA PHE A 170 -5.33 48.19 36.32
C PHE A 170 -5.05 49.67 36.06
N GLY A 171 -5.22 50.48 37.12
CA GLY A 171 -4.92 51.90 37.12
C GLY A 171 -3.57 52.23 37.77
N ALA A 172 -3.18 53.49 37.52
CA ALA A 172 -2.18 54.33 38.18
C ALA A 172 -0.71 54.22 37.73
N GLY A 173 -0.25 55.29 37.06
CA GLY A 173 1.15 55.57 36.75
C GLY A 173 1.29 56.81 35.85
N THR A 174 1.25 57.99 36.47
CA THR A 174 1.70 59.33 35.99
C THR A 174 2.52 59.40 34.71
N ILE A 175 2.09 60.22 33.72
CA ILE A 175 2.96 61.18 32.98
C ILE A 175 2.14 62.42 32.59
N LEU A 176 2.71 63.58 32.93
CA LEU A 176 2.34 64.94 32.51
C LEU A 176 2.40 65.10 30.99
N GLY A 177 1.41 65.77 30.40
CA GLY A 177 1.47 66.19 28.99
C GLY A 177 0.21 66.93 28.57
N ASN A 178 0.27 68.25 28.63
CA ASN A 178 -0.78 69.20 28.30
C ASN A 178 -1.45 68.94 26.94
N SER A 179 -2.77 69.11 26.88
CA SER A 179 -3.41 70.03 25.94
C SER A 179 -4.82 70.35 26.44
N ALA A 180 -5.00 71.58 26.89
CA ALA A 180 -6.31 72.21 26.92
C ALA A 180 -6.84 72.32 25.49
N LEU A 181 -8.16 72.19 25.28
CA LEU A 181 -9.00 73.23 24.69
C LEU A 181 -10.42 72.72 24.37
N ALA A 182 -11.37 73.60 24.68
CA ALA A 182 -12.63 73.84 23.99
C ALA A 182 -13.80 72.83 24.12
N LEU A 183 -14.82 73.29 24.86
CA LEU A 183 -16.21 72.90 24.68
C LEU A 183 -16.67 73.18 23.24
N SER A 184 -16.96 72.13 22.47
CA SER A 184 -18.05 72.03 21.49
C SER A 184 -17.91 70.73 20.72
N ASP A 185 -18.77 69.73 20.96
CA ASP A 185 -19.39 68.98 19.85
C ASP A 185 -20.45 67.97 20.33
N ASN A 186 -21.74 68.27 20.12
CA ASN A 186 -22.81 67.27 20.25
C ASN A 186 -22.80 66.29 19.05
N ASN A 187 -22.07 66.62 17.97
CA ASN A 187 -21.94 65.82 16.75
C ASN A 187 -20.86 64.73 16.85
N GLN A 188 -19.84 64.89 17.70
CA GLN A 188 -18.77 63.90 17.84
C GLN A 188 -19.24 62.65 18.60
N SER A 189 -20.13 62.82 19.58
CA SER A 189 -20.75 61.72 20.33
C SER A 189 -21.64 60.85 19.45
N THR A 190 -22.42 61.44 18.54
CA THR A 190 -23.29 60.69 17.61
C THR A 190 -22.50 59.93 16.55
N VAL A 191 -21.42 60.53 16.02
CA VAL A 191 -20.49 59.85 15.10
C VAL A 191 -19.76 58.70 15.79
N SER A 192 -19.37 58.87 17.06
CA SER A 192 -18.77 57.78 17.85
C SER A 192 -19.73 56.62 18.12
N LEU A 193 -21.01 56.91 18.42
CA LEU A 193 -22.06 55.90 18.61
C LEU A 193 -22.28 55.10 17.32
N SER A 194 -22.43 55.77 16.18
CA SER A 194 -22.62 55.12 14.88
C SER A 194 -21.42 54.25 14.48
N THR A 195 -20.19 54.71 14.78
CA THR A 195 -18.96 53.93 14.55
C THR A 195 -18.91 52.68 15.43
N LEU A 196 -19.32 52.78 16.70
CA LEU A 196 -19.40 51.63 17.61
C LEU A 196 -20.47 50.63 17.17
N GLN A 197 -21.61 51.10 16.66
CA GLN A 197 -22.65 50.23 16.08
C GLN A 197 -22.13 49.48 14.85
N SER A 198 -21.46 50.19 13.93
CA SER A 198 -20.83 49.58 12.75
C SER A 198 -19.79 48.54 13.13
N SER A 199 -18.92 48.85 14.10
CA SER A 199 -17.89 47.91 14.57
C SER A 199 -18.49 46.66 15.24
N LEU A 200 -19.61 46.81 15.96
CA LEU A 200 -20.32 45.69 16.58
C LEU A 200 -20.97 44.80 15.52
N GLU A 201 -21.57 45.39 14.49
CA GLU A 201 -22.13 44.64 13.36
C GLU A 201 -21.04 43.86 12.62
N GLU A 202 -19.90 44.48 12.33
CA GLU A 202 -18.73 43.81 11.75
C GLU A 202 -18.26 42.63 12.62
N GLU A 203 -18.10 42.83 13.95
CA GLU A 203 -17.71 41.77 14.88
C GLU A 203 -18.69 40.60 14.86
N ARG A 204 -20.00 40.89 14.89
CA ARG A 204 -21.04 39.85 14.80
C ARG A 204 -20.96 39.08 13.48
N THR A 205 -20.72 39.76 12.36
CA THR A 205 -20.60 39.08 11.06
C THR A 205 -19.39 38.17 11.01
N LEU A 206 -18.26 38.62 11.58
CA LEU A 206 -17.04 37.81 11.69
C LEU A 206 -17.30 36.58 12.58
N ARG A 207 -18.02 36.76 13.68
CA ARG A 207 -18.40 35.67 14.57
C ARG A 207 -19.32 34.67 13.89
N ILE A 208 -20.36 35.12 13.19
CA ILE A 208 -21.26 34.24 12.43
C ILE A 208 -20.48 33.45 11.38
N ARG A 209 -19.54 34.09 10.67
CA ARG A 209 -18.66 33.41 9.70
C ARG A 209 -17.75 32.38 10.37
N ALA A 210 -17.20 32.70 11.54
CA ALA A 210 -16.35 31.78 12.30
C ALA A 210 -17.17 30.58 12.81
N GLU A 211 -18.38 30.82 13.33
CA GLU A 211 -19.31 29.79 13.78
C GLU A 211 -19.77 28.89 12.61
N SER A 212 -20.06 29.46 11.43
CA SER A 212 -20.39 28.67 10.24
C SER A 212 -19.20 27.86 9.72
N SER A 213 -17.98 28.41 9.79
CA SER A 213 -16.77 27.68 9.43
C SER A 213 -16.52 26.52 10.40
N LEU A 214 -16.75 26.73 11.71
CA LEU A 214 -16.59 25.70 12.72
C LEU A 214 -17.61 24.58 12.51
N SER A 215 -18.89 24.92 12.30
CA SER A 215 -19.92 23.92 12.05
C SER A 215 -19.64 23.12 10.77
N GLN A 216 -19.18 23.78 9.70
CA GLN A 216 -18.73 23.09 8.48
C GLN A 216 -17.62 22.09 8.78
N THR A 217 -16.55 22.51 9.47
CA THR A 217 -15.45 21.60 9.82
C THR A 217 -15.89 20.45 10.72
N GLN A 218 -16.84 20.69 11.63
CA GLN A 218 -17.42 19.64 12.46
C GLN A 218 -18.16 18.60 11.61
N THR A 219 -18.97 19.04 10.63
CA THR A 219 -19.67 18.11 9.73
C THR A 219 -18.71 17.29 8.87
N GLU A 220 -17.62 17.88 8.38
CA GLU A 220 -16.59 17.17 7.62
C GLU A 220 -15.88 16.12 8.48
N LEU A 221 -15.61 16.43 9.76
CA LEU A 221 -15.06 15.45 10.70
C LEU A 221 -16.04 14.31 11.00
N GLU A 222 -17.32 14.62 11.19
CA GLU A 222 -18.37 13.61 11.39
C GLU A 222 -18.50 12.70 10.15
N GLU A 223 -18.41 13.25 8.94
CA GLU A 223 -18.44 12.46 7.71
C GLU A 223 -17.20 11.57 7.57
N LEU A 224 -15.99 12.13 7.76
CA LEU A 224 -14.74 11.37 7.66
C LEU A 224 -14.68 10.27 8.72
N THR A 225 -15.16 10.54 9.94
CA THR A 225 -15.23 9.50 10.98
C THR A 225 -16.24 8.43 10.62
N ALA A 226 -17.42 8.78 10.11
CA ALA A 226 -18.40 7.81 9.63
C ALA A 226 -17.83 6.94 8.49
N GLN A 227 -17.11 7.52 7.53
CA GLN A 227 -16.44 6.80 6.46
C GLN A 227 -15.36 5.84 6.99
N LEU A 228 -14.50 6.31 7.90
CA LEU A 228 -13.44 5.50 8.49
C LEU A 228 -13.99 4.32 9.29
N PHE A 229 -15.02 4.55 10.12
CA PHE A 229 -15.68 3.47 10.85
C PHE A 229 -16.42 2.51 9.90
N GLY A 230 -17.04 3.02 8.83
CA GLY A 230 -17.66 2.20 7.79
C GLY A 230 -16.65 1.26 7.12
N GLN A 231 -15.52 1.81 6.65
CA GLN A 231 -14.45 1.05 6.01
C GLN A 231 -13.82 0.03 6.97
N ALA A 232 -13.57 0.41 8.22
CA ALA A 232 -13.04 -0.49 9.23
C ALA A 232 -14.01 -1.66 9.51
N ASN A 233 -15.30 -1.37 9.63
CA ASN A 233 -16.33 -2.38 9.83
C ASN A 233 -16.42 -3.36 8.65
N GLU A 234 -16.31 -2.86 7.41
CA GLU A 234 -16.29 -3.68 6.21
C GLU A 234 -15.07 -4.62 6.18
N MET A 235 -13.88 -4.08 6.46
CA MET A 235 -12.64 -4.86 6.52
C MET A 235 -12.76 -5.99 7.56
N VAL A 236 -13.25 -5.67 8.76
CA VAL A 236 -13.46 -6.66 9.82
C VAL A 236 -14.52 -7.70 9.42
N ALA A 237 -15.58 -7.30 8.73
CA ALA A 237 -16.59 -8.24 8.24
C ALA A 237 -16.00 -9.23 7.21
N ASN A 238 -15.16 -8.72 6.29
CA ASN A 238 -14.46 -9.55 5.31
C ASN A 238 -13.47 -10.51 5.99
N GLU A 239 -12.71 -10.04 6.97
CA GLU A 239 -11.82 -10.85 7.81
C GLU A 239 -12.61 -11.98 8.50
N ARG A 240 -13.74 -11.65 9.16
CA ARG A 240 -14.58 -12.64 9.85
C ARG A 240 -15.12 -13.70 8.88
N LYS A 241 -15.58 -13.30 7.69
CA LYS A 241 -16.05 -14.22 6.65
C LYS A 241 -14.91 -15.13 6.16
N ALA A 242 -13.75 -14.55 5.87
CA ALA A 242 -12.58 -15.30 5.40
C ALA A 242 -12.08 -16.29 6.46
N ARG A 243 -12.01 -15.84 7.71
CA ARG A 243 -11.63 -16.66 8.86
C ARG A 243 -12.59 -17.83 9.07
N ALA A 244 -13.90 -17.60 9.07
CA ALA A 244 -14.90 -18.67 9.20
C ALA A 244 -14.76 -19.74 8.08
N LYS A 245 -14.52 -19.30 6.84
CA LYS A 245 -14.30 -20.20 5.70
C LYS A 245 -13.01 -21.02 5.82
N LEU A 246 -11.97 -20.46 6.43
CA LEU A 246 -10.74 -21.20 6.72
C LEU A 246 -10.94 -22.18 7.86
N GLU A 247 -11.59 -21.77 8.94
CA GLU A 247 -11.92 -22.62 10.08
C GLU A 247 -12.76 -23.84 9.67
N GLU A 248 -13.73 -23.67 8.78
CA GLU A 248 -14.50 -24.78 8.20
C GLU A 248 -13.61 -25.78 7.43
N ARG A 249 -12.72 -25.27 6.57
CA ARG A 249 -11.81 -26.13 5.79
C ARG A 249 -10.81 -26.86 6.66
N VAL A 250 -10.30 -26.19 7.71
CA VAL A 250 -9.41 -26.80 8.70
C VAL A 250 -10.13 -27.96 9.40
N LYS A 251 -11.37 -27.75 9.85
CA LYS A 251 -12.17 -28.81 10.48
C LYS A 251 -12.35 -30.04 9.59
N VAL A 252 -12.62 -29.85 8.30
CA VAL A 252 -12.74 -30.97 7.33
C VAL A 252 -11.40 -31.67 7.13
N LEU A 253 -10.30 -30.92 7.05
CA LEU A 253 -8.96 -31.47 6.94
C LEU A 253 -8.61 -32.34 8.16
N GLU A 254 -8.86 -31.82 9.36
CA GLU A 254 -8.62 -32.54 10.62
C GLU A 254 -9.42 -33.83 10.72
N GLN A 255 -10.72 -33.82 10.35
CA GLN A 255 -11.54 -35.03 10.32
C GLN A 255 -10.95 -36.08 9.39
N ARG A 256 -10.53 -35.67 8.18
CA ARG A 256 -9.92 -36.59 7.22
C ARG A 256 -8.61 -37.16 7.72
N ASP A 257 -7.81 -36.37 8.41
CA ASP A 257 -6.52 -36.81 8.94
C ASP A 257 -6.72 -37.78 10.11
N VAL A 258 -7.74 -37.58 10.95
CA VAL A 258 -8.15 -38.54 11.98
C VAL A 258 -8.61 -39.86 11.35
N GLU A 259 -9.42 -39.83 10.30
CA GLU A 259 -9.86 -41.03 9.60
C GLU A 259 -8.70 -41.80 8.96
N LYS A 260 -7.79 -41.08 8.29
CA LYS A 260 -6.57 -41.67 7.70
C LYS A 260 -5.70 -42.30 8.78
N ARG A 261 -5.49 -41.61 9.91
CA ARG A 261 -4.72 -42.15 11.04
C ARG A 261 -5.34 -43.43 11.58
N LYS A 262 -6.67 -43.48 11.74
CA LYS A 262 -7.38 -44.71 12.16
C LYS A 262 -7.24 -45.85 11.15
N ARG A 263 -7.18 -45.56 9.84
CA ARG A 263 -6.95 -46.59 8.82
C ARG A 263 -5.52 -47.12 8.87
N LEU A 264 -4.54 -46.23 9.00
CA LEU A 264 -3.13 -46.60 9.16
C LEU A 264 -2.92 -47.46 10.41
N GLU A 265 -3.51 -47.10 11.55
CA GLU A 265 -3.40 -47.89 12.78
C GLU A 265 -3.90 -49.33 12.60
N ARG A 266 -4.97 -49.54 11.82
CA ARG A 266 -5.46 -50.89 11.50
C ARG A 266 -4.50 -51.65 10.60
N LEU A 267 -3.93 -50.98 9.61
CA LEU A 267 -2.93 -51.57 8.72
C LEU A 267 -1.64 -51.92 9.47
N GLU A 268 -1.15 -51.04 10.34
CA GLU A 268 -0.01 -51.28 11.21
C GLU A 268 -0.23 -52.52 12.08
N LYS A 269 -1.40 -52.64 12.73
CA LYS A 269 -1.75 -53.85 13.49
C LYS A 269 -1.74 -55.12 12.63
N ALA A 270 -2.21 -55.04 11.38
CA ALA A 270 -2.18 -56.19 10.47
C ALA A 270 -0.75 -56.54 10.04
N VAL A 271 0.06 -55.54 9.70
CA VAL A 271 1.48 -55.72 9.35
C VAL A 271 2.27 -56.29 10.52
N SER A 272 2.12 -55.75 11.74
CA SER A 272 2.79 -56.30 12.93
C SER A 272 2.42 -57.75 13.21
N ARG A 273 1.19 -58.18 12.87
CA ARG A 273 0.79 -59.59 12.95
C ARG A 273 1.50 -60.43 11.89
N ILE A 274 1.60 -59.94 10.65
CA ILE A 274 2.31 -60.62 9.56
C ILE A 274 3.80 -60.74 9.89
N GLU A 275 4.44 -59.67 10.36
CA GLU A 275 5.84 -59.66 10.79
C GLU A 275 6.10 -60.69 11.89
N ARG A 276 5.20 -60.77 12.88
CA ARG A 276 5.30 -61.79 13.94
C ARG A 276 5.24 -63.21 13.39
N VAL A 277 4.30 -63.49 12.48
CA VAL A 277 4.16 -64.81 11.85
C VAL A 277 5.40 -65.13 11.00
N ARG A 278 5.87 -64.18 10.19
CA ARG A 278 7.09 -64.35 9.38
C ARG A 278 8.30 -64.67 10.24
N GLY A 279 8.49 -63.99 11.38
CA GLY A 279 9.57 -64.29 12.32
C GLY A 279 9.49 -65.68 12.98
N MET A 280 8.29 -66.29 13.05
CA MET A 280 8.10 -67.64 13.57
C MET A 280 8.30 -68.74 12.50
N VAL A 281 8.02 -68.44 11.24
CA VAL A 281 8.16 -69.41 10.14
C VAL A 281 9.63 -69.53 9.69
N GLY A 282 10.45 -68.49 9.91
CA GLY A 282 11.79 -68.40 9.33
C GLY A 282 11.68 -68.14 7.81
N ASP A 283 12.58 -67.33 7.25
CA ASP A 283 12.57 -67.03 5.81
C ASP A 283 12.67 -68.30 4.93
#